data_AF-A0A0B4HGH6-F1
#
_entry.id   AF-A0A0B4HGH6-F1
#
_cell.length_a   1.000
_cell.length_b   1.000
_cell.length_c   1.000
_cell.angle_alpha   90.00
_cell.angle_beta   90.00
_cell.angle_gamma   90.00
#
_symmetry.space_group_name_H-M   'P 1'
#
loop_
_entity.id
_entity.type
_entity.pdbx_description
1 polymer ?
#
loop_
_entity_poly.entity_id
_entity_poly.type
_entity_poly.pdbx_seq_one_letter_code
_entity_poly.pdbx_strand_id
1 'polypeptide(L)'
;MKSSLALTLASTAASLAVPLQTRRTKMPFIEPNPACDNGPANRPNLPEDSEGCLGTLYYCTKRYYQEFGEHHDSPKACFDAREQPPFKEPDEKNVTRV
;
A
#
# COMPACT_ATOMS: atom_id res chain seq x y z
N MET A 1 41.95 53.29 -2.86
CA MET A 1 41.11 52.87 -1.71
C MET A 1 39.70 53.38 -1.94
N LYS A 2 38.71 52.47 -1.87
CA LYS A 2 37.26 52.73 -1.75
C LYS A 2 36.62 53.20 -3.09
N SER A 3 35.63 52.54 -3.68
CA SER A 3 34.35 52.16 -3.06
C SER A 3 33.62 51.01 -3.80
N SER A 4 33.03 50.14 -2.98
CA SER A 4 32.00 49.15 -3.31
C SER A 4 30.66 49.81 -3.66
N LEU A 5 29.79 49.09 -4.39
CA LEU A 5 28.44 48.70 -3.93
C LEU A 5 27.81 47.74 -4.97
N ALA A 6 27.54 46.51 -4.54
CA ALA A 6 26.78 45.52 -5.28
C ALA A 6 25.28 45.77 -5.05
N LEU A 7 24.47 45.74 -6.11
CA LEU A 7 23.01 45.62 -6.00
C LEU A 7 22.60 44.26 -6.58
N THR A 8 22.34 43.32 -5.68
CA THR A 8 21.71 42.03 -6.00
C THR A 8 20.20 42.18 -5.78
N LEU A 9 19.42 42.07 -6.84
CA LEU A 9 17.96 41.93 -6.74
C LEU A 9 17.65 40.45 -6.55
N ALA A 10 17.45 40.04 -5.29
CA ALA A 10 16.98 38.70 -4.96
C ALA A 10 15.45 38.67 -4.99
N SER A 11 14.88 38.15 -6.07
CA SER A 11 13.44 37.87 -6.17
C SER A 11 13.15 36.53 -5.49
N THR A 12 12.78 36.55 -4.21
CA THR A 12 12.29 35.35 -3.52
C THR A 12 10.79 35.19 -3.77
N ALA A 13 10.45 34.47 -4.85
CA ALA A 13 9.09 33.97 -5.04
C ALA A 13 8.81 32.88 -4.00
N ALA A 14 8.20 33.26 -2.87
CA ALA A 14 7.70 32.31 -1.87
C ALA A 14 6.52 31.53 -2.48
N SER A 15 6.82 30.41 -3.10
CA SER A 15 5.79 29.44 -3.48
C SER A 15 5.22 28.85 -2.19
N LEU A 16 3.97 29.17 -1.87
CA LEU A 16 3.18 28.40 -0.91
C LEU A 16 2.92 27.03 -1.53
N ALA A 17 3.88 26.13 -1.42
CA ALA A 17 3.67 24.72 -1.68
C ALA A 17 2.73 24.21 -0.58
N VAL A 18 1.42 24.26 -0.85
CA VAL A 18 0.46 23.44 -0.14
C VAL A 18 0.95 22.01 -0.31
N PRO A 19 1.34 21.29 0.75
CA PRO A 19 1.58 19.88 0.58
C PRO A 19 0.25 19.29 0.14
N LEU A 20 0.21 18.80 -1.09
CA LEU A 20 -0.70 17.74 -1.51
C LEU A 20 -0.44 16.56 -0.57
N GLN A 21 -0.94 16.66 0.67
CA GLN A 21 -1.36 15.48 1.39
C GLN A 21 -2.62 15.03 0.66
N THR A 22 -2.42 14.45 -0.52
CA THR A 22 -3.24 13.32 -0.95
C THR A 22 -3.33 12.45 0.29
N ARG A 23 -4.52 12.47 0.90
CA ARG A 23 -4.90 11.51 1.93
C ARG A 23 -4.62 10.17 1.27
N ARG A 24 -3.47 9.58 1.60
CA ARG A 24 -2.99 8.36 0.96
C ARG A 24 -3.91 7.28 1.51
N THR A 25 -5.06 7.09 0.85
CA THR A 25 -5.98 6.00 1.15
C THR A 25 -5.13 4.76 1.14
N LYS A 26 -5.03 4.11 2.31
CA LYS A 26 -4.28 2.87 2.44
C LYS A 26 -4.86 1.88 1.44
N MET A 27 -4.02 1.02 0.88
CA MET A 27 -4.52 -0.03 -0.02
C MET A 27 -5.42 -0.98 0.78
N PRO A 28 -6.48 -1.55 0.21
CA PRO A 28 -7.35 -2.45 0.96
C PRO A 28 -6.58 -3.69 1.44
N PHE A 29 -6.99 -4.27 2.56
CA PHE A 29 -6.58 -5.63 2.91
C PHE A 29 -7.35 -6.63 2.06
N ILE A 30 -6.62 -7.47 1.33
CA ILE A 30 -7.18 -8.47 0.42
C ILE A 30 -7.11 -9.85 1.07
N GLU A 31 -8.25 -10.53 1.14
CA GLU A 31 -8.33 -11.94 1.52
C GLU A 31 -7.90 -12.82 0.32
N PRO A 32 -7.31 -14.00 0.55
CA PRO A 32 -6.92 -14.91 -0.53
C PRO A 32 -8.10 -15.27 -1.44
N ASN A 33 -7.88 -15.31 -2.76
CA ASN A 33 -8.93 -15.62 -3.73
C ASN A 33 -8.88 -17.11 -4.11
N PRO A 34 -9.85 -17.95 -3.73
CA PRO A 34 -9.84 -19.39 -4.04
C PRO A 34 -9.97 -19.71 -5.54
N ALA A 35 -10.39 -18.75 -6.38
CA ALA A 35 -10.37 -18.93 -7.83
C ALA A 35 -8.94 -19.14 -8.37
N CYS A 36 -7.94 -18.72 -7.59
CA CYS A 36 -6.53 -18.90 -7.89
C CYS A 36 -6.03 -20.35 -7.79
N ASP A 37 -6.74 -21.25 -7.13
CA ASP A 37 -6.32 -22.64 -7.01
C ASP A 37 -6.63 -23.44 -8.30
N ASN A 38 -7.52 -22.92 -9.14
CA ASN A 38 -8.07 -23.61 -10.32
C ASN A 38 -7.39 -23.21 -11.65
N GLY A 39 -6.17 -22.66 -11.57
CA GLY A 39 -5.36 -22.30 -12.73
C GLY A 39 -5.83 -21.04 -13.49
N PRO A 40 -5.11 -20.65 -14.56
CA PRO A 40 -5.30 -19.37 -15.25
C PRO A 40 -6.66 -19.20 -15.93
N ALA A 41 -7.36 -20.30 -16.25
CA ALA A 41 -8.69 -20.26 -16.88
C ALA A 41 -9.75 -19.54 -16.02
N ASN A 42 -9.60 -19.57 -14.68
CA ASN A 42 -10.51 -18.93 -13.75
C ASN A 42 -10.05 -17.52 -13.31
N ARG A 43 -8.90 -17.07 -13.82
CA ARG A 43 -8.29 -15.78 -13.48
C ARG A 43 -7.58 -15.13 -14.68
N PRO A 44 -8.27 -14.90 -15.81
CA PRO A 44 -7.66 -14.22 -16.94
C PRO A 44 -7.21 -12.84 -16.46
N ASN A 45 -5.90 -12.58 -16.51
CA ASN A 45 -5.23 -11.32 -16.13
C ASN A 45 -4.90 -11.11 -14.64
N LEU A 46 -4.96 -12.14 -13.78
CA LEU A 46 -4.43 -12.02 -12.42
C LEU A 46 -3.20 -12.93 -12.24
N PRO A 47 -1.99 -12.35 -12.05
CA PRO A 47 -0.80 -13.14 -11.75
C PRO A 47 -0.98 -13.99 -10.49
N GLU A 48 -0.44 -15.21 -10.48
CA GLU A 48 -0.60 -16.16 -9.36
C GLU A 48 0.05 -15.65 -8.07
N ASP A 49 1.06 -14.81 -8.21
CA ASP A 49 1.85 -14.13 -7.20
C ASP A 49 1.32 -12.74 -6.82
N SER A 50 0.22 -12.30 -7.44
CA SER A 50 -0.39 -11.01 -7.10
C SER A 50 -1.08 -11.03 -5.74
N GLU A 51 -1.15 -9.86 -5.09
CA GLU A 51 -1.86 -9.69 -3.82
C GLU A 51 -3.35 -10.07 -3.93
N GLY A 52 -3.96 -9.81 -5.09
CA GLY A 52 -5.34 -10.21 -5.41
C GLY A 52 -5.59 -11.72 -5.39
N CYS A 53 -4.53 -12.51 -5.49
CA CYS A 53 -4.58 -13.95 -5.58
C CYS A 53 -4.19 -14.60 -4.25
N LEU A 54 -3.04 -14.19 -3.73
CA LEU A 54 -2.45 -14.73 -2.50
C LEU A 54 -3.07 -14.17 -1.22
N GLY A 55 -3.69 -12.99 -1.30
CA GLY A 55 -4.10 -12.19 -0.15
C GLY A 55 -2.94 -11.43 0.49
N THR A 56 -3.26 -10.33 1.18
CA THR A 56 -2.31 -9.41 1.81
C THR A 56 -1.38 -10.12 2.80
N LEU A 57 -1.91 -11.10 3.56
CA LEU A 57 -1.12 -11.84 4.55
C LEU A 57 0.08 -12.55 3.93
N TYR A 58 -0.18 -13.34 2.91
CA TYR A 58 0.89 -14.11 2.27
C TYR A 58 1.76 -13.20 1.39
N TYR A 59 1.14 -12.25 0.67
CA TYR A 59 1.81 -11.29 -0.19
C TYR A 59 2.89 -10.48 0.53
N CYS A 60 2.54 -9.84 1.65
CA CYS A 60 3.47 -9.05 2.45
C CYS A 60 4.53 -9.93 3.14
N THR A 61 4.14 -11.09 3.67
CA THR A 61 5.08 -11.99 4.37
C THR A 61 6.16 -12.52 3.44
N LYS A 62 5.82 -12.85 2.20
CA LYS A 62 6.74 -13.37 1.18
C LYS A 62 7.46 -12.30 0.38
N ARG A 63 7.14 -11.03 0.60
CA ARG A 63 7.76 -9.87 -0.07
C ARG A 63 7.51 -9.77 -1.58
N TYR A 64 6.40 -10.33 -2.07
CA TYR A 64 6.02 -10.20 -3.49
C TYR A 64 5.86 -8.74 -3.92
N TYR A 65 5.56 -7.83 -2.99
CA TYR A 65 5.57 -6.38 -3.22
C TYR A 65 6.83 -5.86 -3.93
N GLN A 66 7.99 -6.51 -3.75
CA GLN A 66 9.23 -6.14 -4.42
C GLN A 66 9.19 -6.39 -5.93
N GLU A 67 8.53 -7.45 -6.36
CA GLU A 67 8.42 -7.87 -7.77
C GLU A 67 7.36 -7.03 -8.51
N PHE A 68 6.35 -6.56 -7.78
CA PHE A 68 5.28 -5.69 -8.30
C PHE A 68 5.62 -4.19 -8.22
N GLY A 69 6.85 -3.83 -7.84
CA GLY A 69 7.35 -2.45 -7.83
C GLY A 69 6.88 -1.61 -6.64
N GLU A 70 6.32 -2.24 -5.61
CA GLU A 70 6.03 -1.58 -4.35
C GLU A 70 7.27 -1.49 -3.46
N HIS A 71 7.48 -0.34 -2.84
CA HIS A 71 8.62 -0.10 -1.96
C HIS A 71 8.19 -0.12 -0.50
N HIS A 72 8.62 -1.16 0.23
CA HIS A 72 8.43 -1.30 1.67
C HIS A 72 9.71 -1.80 2.33
N ASP A 73 10.12 -1.16 3.42
CA ASP A 73 11.34 -1.51 4.17
C ASP A 73 11.24 -2.89 4.84
N SER A 74 10.03 -3.39 5.07
CA SER A 74 9.78 -4.68 5.72
C SER A 74 8.40 -5.25 5.36
N PRO A 75 8.17 -6.57 5.58
CA PRO A 75 6.84 -7.16 5.54
C PRO A 75 5.84 -6.40 6.41
N LYS A 76 6.25 -5.97 7.61
CA LYS A 76 5.39 -5.19 8.51
C LYS A 76 5.01 -3.83 7.91
N ALA A 77 5.94 -3.13 7.27
CA ALA A 77 5.64 -1.88 6.58
C ALA A 77 4.64 -2.10 5.42
N CYS A 78 4.78 -3.21 4.69
CA CYS A 78 3.79 -3.65 3.71
C CYS A 78 2.41 -3.79 4.36
N PHE A 79 2.28 -4.56 5.44
CA PHE A 79 1.01 -4.71 6.17
C PHE A 79 0.43 -3.40 6.69
N ASP A 80 1.24 -2.56 7.32
CA ASP A 80 0.80 -1.31 7.94
C ASP A 80 0.34 -0.28 6.89
N ALA A 81 0.79 -0.43 5.63
CA ALA A 81 0.34 0.36 4.49
C ALA A 81 -1.04 -0.06 3.96
N ARG A 82 -1.60 -1.19 4.42
CA ARG A 82 -2.96 -1.62 4.08
C ARG A 82 -3.97 -1.13 5.12
N GLU A 83 -5.22 -1.01 4.69
CA GLU A 83 -6.37 -0.92 5.58
C GLU A 83 -6.38 -2.14 6.50
N GLN A 84 -6.89 -2.01 7.72
CA GLN A 84 -7.07 -3.19 8.56
C GLN A 84 -8.31 -3.93 8.05
N PRO A 85 -8.32 -5.29 8.04
CA PRO A 85 -9.52 -6.01 7.69
C PRO A 85 -10.66 -5.56 8.62
N PRO A 86 -11.90 -5.41 8.11
CA PRO A 86 -13.03 -5.18 8.98
C PRO A 86 -13.10 -6.32 9.99
N PHE A 87 -13.29 -5.99 11.27
CA PHE A 87 -13.55 -6.99 12.28
C PHE A 87 -14.77 -7.80 11.85
N LYS A 88 -14.57 -9.08 11.51
CA LYS A 88 -15.66 -10.03 11.31
C LYS A 88 -15.98 -10.58 12.70
N GLU A 89 -17.06 -10.09 13.30
CA GLU A 89 -17.58 -10.70 14.53
C GLU A 89 -17.81 -12.20 14.25
N PRO A 90 -17.40 -13.11 15.15
CA PRO A 90 -17.72 -14.53 14.98
C PRO A 90 -19.23 -14.68 14.90
N ASP A 91 -19.75 -15.31 13.85
CA ASP A 91 -21.17 -15.61 13.74
C ASP A 91 -21.55 -16.54 14.91
N GLU A 92 -22.21 -15.98 15.92
CA GLU A 92 -22.58 -16.63 17.19
C GLU A 92 -23.52 -17.83 17.00
N LYS A 93 -23.90 -18.16 15.75
CA LYS A 93 -24.80 -19.26 15.40
C LYS A 93 -24.16 -20.64 15.30
N ASN A 94 -22.85 -20.79 15.51
CA ASN A 94 -22.22 -22.13 15.52
C ASN A 94 -21.39 -22.45 16.76
N VAL A 95 -21.62 -21.75 17.88
CA VAL A 95 -21.19 -22.23 19.20
C VAL A 95 -22.22 -23.24 19.68
N THR A 96 -22.26 -24.42 19.05
CA THR A 96 -22.91 -25.57 19.69
C THR A 96 -22.05 -25.95 20.89
N ARG A 97 -22.53 -25.52 22.06
CA ARG A 97 -22.02 -25.86 23.38
C ARG A 97 -21.96 -27.39 23.49
N VAL A 98 -20.75 -27.94 23.54
CA VAL A 98 -20.49 -29.33 23.94
C VAL A 98 -20.79 -29.49 25.42
#